data_AF-A0A6S7APZ7-F1
#
_entry.id   AF-A0A6S7APZ7-F1
#
_cell.length_a   1.000
_cell.length_b   1.000
_cell.length_c   1.000
_cell.angle_alpha   90.00
_cell.angle_beta   90.00
_cell.angle_gamma   90.00
#
_symmetry.space_group_name_H-M   'P 1'
#
loop_
_entity.id
_entity.type
_entity.pdbx_description
1 polymer ?
#
loop_
_entity_poly.entity_id
_entity_poly.type
_entity_poly.pdbx_seq_one_letter_code
_entity_poly.pdbx_strand_id
1 'polypeptide(L)'
;MTASILLGITIVLAAGWGALALWIRAPLPASLRAALAIAWTALALAAIAALIWPAWRPAGIGFAVALLGMLIWWRCIRPSNHRDWIPEVAQQTYGDIDGDHVTLHNVRNFTWRTRTDFTPHWETRHYALHELESVDVALSYWGRPAIAHALVSFGFGHERYVVFSVEIRRKRGDSFSEIGGFFKQYELSVIASSEEDSLRVRTNVRGEDGYLYRIHMPPDNARSLFLAYVNTANQLRDTPRFYHTLTANCTTIVFQMARRIVPGLPLDYRQLVSGYLPEYLYELQVLQGADNASQYRQLGRYTDRARATQTQTELPAQPAALSSTESSTESTTESPTTFSQAIREGVPGLEPAATAHTAARVTSNATR
;
A
#
# COMPACT_ATOMS: atom_id res chain seq x y z
N MET A 1 14.90 34.08 29.84
CA MET A 1 14.58 32.71 30.29
C MET A 1 13.81 31.94 29.22
N THR A 2 12.66 32.44 28.75
CA THR A 2 11.85 31.79 27.68
C THR A 2 12.62 31.55 26.38
N ALA A 3 13.38 32.52 25.89
CA ALA A 3 14.18 32.38 24.66
C ALA A 3 15.26 31.27 24.76
N SER A 4 15.94 31.16 25.90
CA SER A 4 16.94 30.11 26.15
C SER A 4 16.31 28.72 26.21
N ILE A 5 15.10 28.61 26.79
CA ILE A 5 14.35 27.35 26.83
C ILE A 5 13.92 26.92 25.42
N LEU A 6 13.35 27.85 24.63
CA LEU A 6 12.95 27.57 23.24
C LEU A 6 14.15 27.18 22.36
N LEU A 7 15.28 27.87 22.53
CA LEU A 7 16.52 27.53 21.83
C LEU A 7 17.04 26.14 22.24
N GLY A 8 17.01 25.82 23.54
CA GLY A 8 17.36 24.49 24.04
C GLY A 8 16.50 23.38 23.43
N ILE A 9 15.17 23.56 23.42
CA ILE A 9 14.23 22.62 22.78
C ILE A 9 14.55 22.46 21.28
N THR A 10 14.83 23.57 20.59
CA THR A 10 15.19 23.54 19.17
C THR A 10 16.46 22.73 18.93
N ILE A 11 17.50 22.91 19.75
CA ILE A 11 18.75 22.13 19.67
C ILE A 11 18.46 20.65 19.91
N VAL A 12 17.64 20.30 20.91
CA VAL A 12 17.30 18.90 21.19
C VAL A 12 16.56 18.24 20.02
N LEU A 13 15.58 18.93 19.43
CA LEU A 13 14.85 18.42 18.26
C LEU A 13 15.77 18.26 17.05
N ALA A 14 16.62 19.25 16.77
CA ALA A 14 17.62 19.19 15.70
C ALA A 14 18.67 18.09 15.94
N ALA A 15 19.06 17.87 17.19
CA ALA A 15 19.97 16.80 17.58
C ALA A 15 19.36 15.43 17.29
N GLY A 16 18.14 15.19 17.75
CA GLY A 16 17.42 13.94 17.53
C GLY A 16 17.16 13.66 16.04
N TRP A 17 16.64 14.65 15.31
CA TRP A 17 16.42 14.52 13.87
C TRP A 17 17.72 14.28 13.10
N GLY A 18 18.78 15.06 13.37
CA GLY A 18 20.06 14.94 12.67
C GLY A 18 20.76 13.61 12.94
N ALA A 19 20.72 13.10 14.18
CA ALA A 19 21.28 11.80 14.53
C ALA A 19 20.58 10.66 13.78
N LEU A 20 19.24 10.67 13.73
CA LEU A 20 18.46 9.70 12.97
C LEU A 20 18.69 9.82 11.46
N ALA A 21 18.75 11.04 10.93
CA ALA A 21 19.05 11.29 9.53
C ALA A 21 20.42 10.72 9.12
N LEU A 22 21.46 10.94 9.92
CA LEU A 22 22.79 10.37 9.70
C LEU A 22 22.77 8.85 9.78
N TRP A 23 22.14 8.28 10.81
CA TRP A 23 22.06 6.83 11.00
C TRP A 23 21.37 6.11 9.83
N ILE A 24 20.30 6.69 9.30
CA ILE A 24 19.46 6.06 8.27
C ILE A 24 19.98 6.35 6.86
N ARG A 25 20.49 7.56 6.59
CA ARG A 25 20.76 8.03 5.22
C ARG A 25 22.21 8.32 4.88
N ALA A 26 23.11 8.42 5.86
CA ALA A 26 24.49 8.67 5.50
C ALA A 26 25.02 7.49 4.68
N PRO A 27 25.63 7.74 3.50
CA PRO A 27 26.11 6.69 2.59
C PRO A 27 27.43 6.09 3.10
N LEU A 28 27.42 5.54 4.30
CA LEU A 28 28.59 5.09 5.05
C LEU A 28 28.32 3.71 5.69
N PRO A 29 29.37 2.92 6.01
CA PRO A 29 29.22 1.71 6.80
C PRO A 29 28.65 2.04 8.19
N ALA A 30 28.01 1.04 8.83
CA ALA A 30 27.26 1.23 10.07
C ALA A 30 28.10 1.84 11.21
N SER A 31 29.38 1.46 11.34
CA SER A 31 30.30 2.00 12.35
C SER A 31 30.54 3.50 12.19
N LEU A 32 30.79 3.96 10.96
CA LEU A 32 30.98 5.38 10.67
C LEU A 32 29.68 6.18 10.84
N ARG A 33 28.52 5.58 10.51
CA ARG A 33 27.22 6.19 10.80
C ARG A 33 27.00 6.40 12.29
N ALA A 34 27.31 5.38 13.11
CA ALA A 34 27.24 5.48 14.56
C ALA A 34 28.19 6.57 15.09
N ALA A 35 29.45 6.58 14.63
CA ALA A 35 30.44 7.58 15.03
C ALA A 35 29.99 9.02 14.69
N LEU A 36 29.44 9.24 13.50
CA LEU A 36 28.89 10.55 13.11
C LEU A 36 27.67 10.95 13.94
N ALA A 37 26.76 10.01 14.21
CA ALA A 37 25.60 10.28 15.06
C ALA A 37 26.03 10.64 16.51
N ILE A 38 27.04 9.96 17.05
CA ILE A 38 27.62 10.26 18.37
C ILE A 38 28.32 11.62 18.37
N ALA A 39 29.12 11.92 17.35
CA ALA A 39 29.79 13.22 17.23
C ALA A 39 28.77 14.36 17.13
N TRP A 40 27.70 14.16 16.36
CA TRP A 40 26.59 15.10 16.22
C TRP A 40 25.87 15.36 17.54
N THR A 41 25.52 14.31 18.29
CA THR A 41 24.85 14.45 19.58
C THR A 41 25.78 15.06 20.63
N ALA A 42 27.06 14.71 20.65
CA ALA A 42 28.05 15.34 21.54
C ALA A 42 28.19 16.84 21.27
N LEU A 43 28.24 17.25 20.00
CA LEU A 43 28.27 18.67 19.62
C LEU A 43 26.98 19.40 20.04
N ALA A 44 25.81 18.76 19.90
CA ALA A 44 24.55 19.32 20.36
C ALA A 44 24.51 19.51 21.89
N LEU A 45 25.01 18.53 22.67
CA LEU A 45 25.12 18.64 24.12
C LEU A 45 26.05 19.80 24.53
N ALA A 46 27.18 19.95 23.84
CA ALA A 46 28.08 21.09 24.05
C ALA A 46 27.42 22.43 23.69
N ALA A 47 26.57 22.48 22.65
CA ALA A 47 25.77 23.65 22.31
C ALA A 47 24.69 23.98 23.36
N ILE A 48 24.07 22.97 23.98
CA ILE A 48 23.14 23.17 25.11
C ILE A 48 23.90 23.72 26.33
N ALA A 49 25.09 23.17 26.63
CA ALA A 49 25.95 23.66 27.71
C ALA A 49 26.32 25.14 27.53
N ALA A 50 26.49 25.61 26.28
CA ALA A 50 26.74 27.00 25.93
C ALA A 50 25.62 27.98 26.33
N LEU A 51 24.39 27.50 26.55
CA LEU A 51 23.27 28.31 27.03
C LEU A 51 23.42 28.70 28.50
N ILE A 52 24.17 27.91 29.27
CA ILE A 52 24.39 28.08 30.72
C ILE A 52 25.79 28.66 30.96
N TRP A 53 26.80 28.16 30.24
CA TRP A 53 28.20 28.52 30.44
C TRP A 53 28.81 29.22 29.20
N PRO A 54 29.14 30.53 29.29
CA PRO A 54 29.65 31.31 28.16
C PRO A 54 30.92 30.77 27.50
N ALA A 55 31.75 30.02 28.23
CA ALA A 55 32.97 29.40 27.70
C ALA A 55 32.70 28.41 26.54
N TRP A 56 31.49 27.85 26.48
CA TRP A 56 31.08 26.90 25.44
C TRP A 56 30.44 27.56 24.21
N ARG A 57 30.36 28.90 24.13
CA ARG A 57 29.79 29.63 22.98
C ARG A 57 30.32 29.18 21.61
N PRO A 58 31.63 28.87 21.43
CA PRO A 58 32.12 28.32 20.16
C PRO A 58 31.43 27.01 19.74
N ALA A 59 31.04 26.15 20.68
CA ALA A 59 30.32 24.91 20.39
C ALA A 59 28.89 25.19 19.87
N GLY A 60 28.23 26.23 20.37
CA GLY A 60 26.94 26.69 19.84
C GLY A 60 27.03 27.14 18.37
N ILE A 61 28.06 27.92 18.04
CA ILE A 61 28.34 28.33 16.66
C ILE A 61 28.68 27.11 15.79
N GLY A 62 29.53 26.22 16.30
CA GLY A 62 29.90 24.97 15.63
C GLY A 62 28.70 24.10 15.30
N PHE A 63 27.76 23.93 16.24
CA PHE A 63 26.52 23.20 16.01
C PHE A 63 25.63 23.89 14.97
N ALA A 64 25.51 25.23 15.01
CA ALA A 64 24.73 25.97 14.01
C ALA A 64 25.29 25.81 12.59
N VAL A 65 26.62 25.87 12.43
CA VAL A 65 27.30 25.62 11.15
C VAL A 65 27.11 24.17 10.70
N ALA A 66 27.25 23.21 11.61
CA ALA A 66 27.03 21.80 11.31
C ALA A 66 25.56 21.53 10.89
N LEU A 67 24.60 22.19 11.53
CA LEU A 67 23.18 22.13 11.17
C LEU A 67 22.90 22.74 9.81
N LEU A 68 23.54 23.87 9.46
CA LEU A 68 23.44 24.42 8.11
C LEU A 68 23.97 23.41 7.07
N GLY A 69 25.13 22.80 7.33
CA GLY A 69 25.68 21.72 6.50
C GLY A 69 24.72 20.52 6.36
N MET A 70 24.11 20.10 7.48
CA MET A 70 23.10 19.03 7.50
C MET A 70 21.89 19.36 6.63
N LEU A 71 21.38 20.60 6.72
CA LEU A 71 20.22 21.05 5.93
C LEU A 71 20.56 21.13 4.43
N ILE A 72 21.76 21.59 4.08
CA ILE A 72 22.24 21.60 2.70
C ILE A 72 22.34 20.16 2.17
N TRP A 73 23.02 19.27 2.90
CA TRP A 73 23.10 17.85 2.54
C TRP A 73 21.71 17.24 2.35
N TRP A 74 20.80 17.47 3.30
CA TRP A 74 19.44 16.97 3.25
C TRP A 74 18.68 17.44 2.00
N ARG A 75 18.87 18.70 1.58
CA ARG A 75 18.27 19.26 0.37
C ARG A 75 18.86 18.67 -0.92
N CYS A 76 20.12 18.28 -0.91
CA CYS A 76 20.79 17.64 -2.06
C CYS A 76 20.36 16.18 -2.28
N ILE A 77 19.73 15.53 -1.30
CA ILE A 77 19.15 14.19 -1.47
C ILE A 77 17.93 14.28 -2.41
N ARG A 78 18.13 13.85 -3.67
CA ARG A 78 17.10 13.85 -4.72
C ARG A 78 16.52 12.44 -4.96
N PRO A 79 15.19 12.34 -5.18
CA PRO A 79 14.58 11.09 -5.61
C PRO A 79 15.02 10.78 -7.05
N SER A 80 15.02 9.50 -7.43
CA SER A 80 15.39 9.06 -8.78
C SER A 80 14.67 7.77 -9.11
N ASN A 81 14.28 7.59 -10.36
CA ASN A 81 13.78 6.31 -10.88
C ASN A 81 14.91 5.38 -11.36
N HIS A 82 16.14 5.89 -11.44
CA HIS A 82 17.33 5.17 -11.89
C HIS A 82 18.20 4.79 -10.68
N ARG A 83 17.82 3.69 -10.02
CA ARG A 83 18.60 3.04 -8.96
C ARG A 83 18.60 1.52 -9.19
N ASP A 84 19.51 0.81 -8.54
CA ASP A 84 19.44 -0.65 -8.46
C ASP A 84 18.32 -1.04 -7.47
N TRP A 85 17.16 -1.36 -8.00
CA TRP A 85 15.96 -1.71 -7.23
C TRP A 85 15.93 -3.21 -6.92
N ILE A 86 15.27 -3.59 -5.82
CA ILE A 86 14.94 -5.00 -5.59
C ILE A 86 13.93 -5.48 -6.65
N PRO A 87 13.90 -6.78 -7.01
CA PRO A 87 13.07 -7.28 -8.11
C PRO A 87 11.57 -6.98 -7.96
N GLU A 88 11.05 -6.97 -6.74
CA GLU A 88 9.64 -6.74 -6.39
C GLU A 88 9.08 -5.39 -6.87
N VAL A 89 9.98 -4.40 -7.04
CA VAL A 89 9.67 -3.00 -7.37
C VAL A 89 10.60 -2.47 -8.47
N ALA A 90 11.19 -3.39 -9.24
CA ALA A 90 12.14 -3.07 -10.30
C ALA A 90 11.48 -2.25 -11.42
N GLN A 91 10.28 -2.68 -11.83
CA GLN A 91 9.43 -1.97 -12.78
C GLN A 91 8.44 -1.08 -12.03
N GLN A 92 8.09 0.06 -12.62
CA GLN A 92 6.95 0.88 -12.19
C GLN A 92 5.80 0.68 -13.16
N THR A 93 4.60 0.54 -12.62
CA THR A 93 3.39 0.57 -13.43
C THR A 93 3.23 1.94 -14.06
N TYR A 94 2.73 1.95 -15.30
CA TYR A 94 2.27 3.13 -16.00
C TYR A 94 1.13 2.72 -16.92
N GLY A 95 0.37 3.68 -17.45
CA GLY A 95 -0.69 3.34 -18.38
C GLY A 95 -1.03 4.42 -19.38
N ASP A 96 -1.51 3.96 -20.52
CA ASP A 96 -2.07 4.78 -21.59
C ASP A 96 -3.59 4.82 -21.42
N ILE A 97 -4.16 6.02 -21.52
CA ILE A 97 -5.61 6.26 -21.36
C ILE A 97 -6.13 6.80 -22.70
N ASP A 98 -6.99 6.02 -23.35
CA ASP A 98 -7.66 6.39 -24.59
C ASP A 98 -9.19 6.29 -24.42
N GLY A 99 -9.77 7.38 -23.94
CA GLY A 99 -11.20 7.46 -23.63
C GLY A 99 -11.61 6.41 -22.60
N ASP A 100 -12.38 5.42 -23.05
CA ASP A 100 -12.86 4.31 -22.24
C ASP A 100 -11.84 3.17 -22.09
N HIS A 101 -10.79 3.12 -22.91
CA HIS A 101 -9.80 2.04 -22.88
C HIS A 101 -8.55 2.48 -22.12
N VAL A 102 -8.09 1.63 -21.21
CA VAL A 102 -6.86 1.83 -20.46
C VAL A 102 -5.94 0.64 -20.65
N THR A 103 -4.71 0.90 -21.08
CA THR A 103 -3.64 -0.10 -21.15
C THR A 103 -2.69 0.10 -19.99
N LEU A 104 -2.61 -0.87 -19.09
CA LEU A 104 -1.64 -0.89 -18.00
C LEU A 104 -0.42 -1.68 -18.41
N HIS A 105 0.74 -1.07 -18.28
CA HIS A 105 2.04 -1.69 -18.48
C HIS A 105 2.70 -2.00 -17.15
N ASN A 106 3.55 -3.02 -17.13
CA ASN A 106 4.25 -3.47 -15.93
C ASN A 106 3.26 -3.83 -14.79
N VAL A 107 2.22 -4.59 -15.13
CA VAL A 107 1.36 -5.22 -14.12
C VAL A 107 2.11 -6.41 -13.54
N ARG A 108 2.32 -6.41 -12.22
CA ARG A 108 3.07 -7.46 -11.53
C ARG A 108 2.22 -8.72 -11.38
N ASN A 109 2.75 -9.87 -11.78
CA ASN A 109 2.09 -11.16 -11.58
C ASN A 109 3.11 -12.22 -11.14
N PHE A 110 3.80 -12.00 -10.02
CA PHE A 110 4.87 -12.90 -9.61
C PHE A 110 4.30 -14.16 -8.96
N THR A 111 4.94 -15.29 -9.21
CA THR A 111 4.64 -16.55 -8.52
C THR A 111 5.58 -16.70 -7.34
N TRP A 112 5.05 -16.58 -6.12
CA TRP A 112 5.80 -16.63 -4.87
C TRP A 112 5.84 -18.03 -4.27
N ARG A 113 7.03 -18.50 -3.87
CA ARG A 113 7.24 -19.75 -3.12
C ARG A 113 7.66 -19.44 -1.69
N THR A 114 8.55 -18.48 -1.52
CA THR A 114 8.97 -17.93 -0.22
C THR A 114 9.13 -16.42 -0.31
N ARG A 115 9.50 -15.75 0.79
CA ARG A 115 9.78 -14.30 0.79
C ARG A 115 10.91 -13.89 -0.15
N THR A 116 11.79 -14.82 -0.51
CA THR A 116 12.99 -14.56 -1.31
C THR A 116 13.09 -15.43 -2.57
N ASP A 117 12.20 -16.40 -2.74
CA ASP A 117 12.11 -17.27 -3.92
C ASP A 117 10.76 -17.04 -4.60
N PHE A 118 10.84 -16.48 -5.80
CA PHE A 118 9.69 -16.17 -6.65
C PHE A 118 10.13 -16.11 -8.11
N THR A 119 9.19 -16.30 -9.03
CA THR A 119 9.40 -16.09 -10.47
C THR A 119 8.82 -14.73 -10.87
N PRO A 120 9.66 -13.75 -11.26
CA PRO A 120 9.18 -12.48 -11.77
C PRO A 120 8.41 -12.63 -13.08
N HIS A 121 7.26 -11.99 -13.17
CA HIS A 121 6.50 -11.84 -14.41
C HIS A 121 5.80 -10.47 -14.42
N TRP A 122 5.98 -9.74 -15.52
CA TRP A 122 5.43 -8.40 -15.71
C TRP A 122 4.62 -8.41 -17.01
N GLU A 123 3.38 -7.99 -16.93
CA GLU A 123 2.41 -8.10 -18.00
C GLU A 123 1.95 -6.72 -18.49
N THR A 124 1.40 -6.71 -19.70
CA THR A 124 0.55 -5.61 -20.18
C THR A 124 -0.88 -6.10 -20.14
N ARG A 125 -1.79 -5.30 -19.58
CA ARG A 125 -3.22 -5.64 -19.45
C ARG A 125 -4.07 -4.50 -19.99
N HIS A 126 -5.21 -4.85 -20.60
CA HIS A 126 -6.15 -3.91 -21.18
C HIS A 126 -7.47 -3.96 -20.43
N TYR A 127 -8.04 -2.79 -20.18
CA TYR A 127 -9.27 -2.61 -19.43
C TYR A 127 -10.18 -1.61 -20.14
N ALA A 128 -11.48 -1.90 -20.18
CA ALA A 128 -12.49 -0.95 -20.59
C ALA A 128 -13.18 -0.40 -19.33
N LEU A 129 -13.23 0.92 -19.15
CA LEU A 129 -13.75 1.56 -17.94
C LEU A 129 -15.25 1.29 -17.75
N HIS A 130 -15.99 1.07 -18.83
CA HIS A 130 -17.40 0.70 -18.75
C HIS A 130 -17.63 -0.69 -18.12
N GLU A 131 -16.65 -1.59 -18.20
CA GLU A 131 -16.67 -2.93 -17.59
C GLU A 131 -16.29 -2.91 -16.10
N LEU A 132 -15.92 -1.76 -15.53
CA LEU A 132 -15.56 -1.67 -14.10
C LEU A 132 -16.81 -1.88 -13.23
N GLU A 133 -16.84 -3.00 -12.51
CA GLU A 133 -17.98 -3.45 -11.69
C GLU A 133 -17.77 -3.24 -10.20
N SER A 134 -16.52 -3.28 -9.71
CA SER A 134 -16.27 -3.24 -8.26
C SER A 134 -14.98 -2.55 -7.85
N VAL A 135 -15.01 -2.02 -6.63
CA VAL A 135 -13.85 -1.51 -5.91
C VAL A 135 -13.81 -2.16 -4.53
N ASP A 136 -12.72 -2.86 -4.24
CA ASP A 136 -12.50 -3.50 -2.96
C ASP A 136 -11.25 -2.91 -2.29
N VAL A 137 -11.33 -2.61 -0.99
CA VAL A 137 -10.16 -2.24 -0.19
C VAL A 137 -9.63 -3.49 0.49
N ALA A 138 -8.39 -3.84 0.20
CA ALA A 138 -7.68 -4.90 0.89
C ALA A 138 -6.74 -4.32 1.94
N LEU A 139 -6.82 -4.83 3.17
CA LEU A 139 -5.92 -4.45 4.27
C LEU A 139 -5.10 -5.66 4.70
N SER A 140 -3.79 -5.50 4.79
CA SER A 140 -2.89 -6.51 5.33
C SER A 140 -2.29 -6.06 6.65
N TYR A 141 -2.40 -6.88 7.69
CA TYR A 141 -1.91 -6.57 9.03
C TYR A 141 -0.69 -7.43 9.36
N TRP A 142 0.39 -6.78 9.79
CA TRP A 142 1.59 -7.44 10.33
C TRP A 142 1.98 -6.80 11.65
N GLY A 143 2.25 -7.63 12.65
CA GLY A 143 2.78 -7.19 13.94
C GLY A 143 1.78 -6.41 14.79
N ARG A 144 1.49 -5.14 14.44
CA ARG A 144 0.73 -4.19 15.28
C ARG A 144 -0.69 -3.96 14.75
N PRO A 145 -1.73 -4.05 15.60
CA PRO A 145 -3.13 -3.84 15.17
C PRO A 145 -3.43 -2.47 14.55
N ALA A 146 -2.64 -1.45 14.87
CA ALA A 146 -2.84 -0.07 14.45
C ALA A 146 -2.25 0.26 13.06
N ILE A 147 -1.47 -0.65 12.48
CA ILE A 147 -0.79 -0.42 11.19
C ILE A 147 -1.23 -1.53 10.23
N ALA A 148 -1.85 -1.12 9.13
CA ALA A 148 -2.20 -1.99 8.01
C ALA A 148 -1.65 -1.43 6.70
N HIS A 149 -1.33 -2.30 5.75
CA HIS A 149 -1.00 -1.90 4.40
C HIS A 149 -2.28 -1.93 3.59
N ALA A 150 -2.66 -0.77 3.06
CA ALA A 150 -3.87 -0.64 2.26
C ALA A 150 -3.56 -0.82 0.77
N LEU A 151 -4.38 -1.64 0.12
CA LEU A 151 -4.40 -1.85 -1.33
C LEU A 151 -5.83 -1.66 -1.83
N VAL A 152 -5.99 -1.33 -3.11
CA VAL A 152 -7.31 -1.21 -3.74
C VAL A 152 -7.36 -2.12 -4.94
N SER A 153 -8.33 -3.04 -4.95
CA SER A 153 -8.61 -3.95 -6.06
C SER A 153 -9.78 -3.43 -6.88
N PHE A 154 -9.63 -3.43 -8.19
CA PHE A 154 -10.67 -3.05 -9.16
C PHE A 154 -11.09 -4.29 -9.94
N GLY A 155 -12.39 -4.58 -9.98
CA GLY A 155 -12.96 -5.73 -10.69
C GLY A 155 -13.64 -5.32 -11.99
N PHE A 156 -13.28 -5.99 -13.08
CA PHE A 156 -13.78 -5.74 -14.45
C PHE A 156 -14.63 -6.90 -14.98
N GLY A 157 -15.37 -7.57 -14.08
CA GLY A 157 -16.12 -8.79 -14.38
C GLY A 157 -15.24 -10.00 -14.71
N HIS A 158 -15.88 -11.17 -14.79
CA HIS A 158 -15.24 -12.43 -15.23
C HIS A 158 -13.90 -12.75 -14.53
N GLU A 159 -13.85 -12.55 -13.21
CA GLU A 159 -12.63 -12.75 -12.38
C GLU A 159 -11.42 -11.90 -12.76
N ARG A 160 -11.61 -10.84 -13.55
CA ARG A 160 -10.54 -9.93 -13.92
C ARG A 160 -10.40 -8.84 -12.86
N TYR A 161 -9.42 -9.03 -11.98
CA TYR A 161 -9.07 -8.06 -10.95
C TYR A 161 -7.68 -7.45 -11.19
N VAL A 162 -7.54 -6.19 -10.79
CA VAL A 162 -6.24 -5.50 -10.72
C VAL A 162 -6.12 -4.76 -9.41
N VAL A 163 -5.05 -5.06 -8.69
CA VAL A 163 -4.75 -4.46 -7.39
C VAL A 163 -3.74 -3.35 -7.59
N PHE A 164 -4.08 -2.14 -7.14
CA PHE A 164 -3.11 -1.07 -6.98
C PHE A 164 -2.60 -1.01 -5.55
N SER A 165 -1.28 -0.89 -5.43
CA SER A 165 -0.60 -0.64 -4.18
C SER A 165 0.37 0.51 -4.30
N VAL A 166 0.35 1.39 -3.30
CA VAL A 166 1.36 2.44 -3.13
C VAL A 166 2.44 1.87 -2.22
N GLU A 167 3.64 1.70 -2.77
CA GLU A 167 4.70 0.93 -2.14
C GLU A 167 5.95 1.78 -1.93
N ILE A 168 6.76 1.37 -0.96
CA ILE A 168 8.15 1.83 -0.86
C ILE A 168 8.97 1.18 -1.99
N ARG A 169 9.70 1.98 -2.74
CA ARG A 169 10.66 1.49 -3.73
C ARG A 169 12.03 1.36 -3.08
N ARG A 170 12.37 0.12 -2.71
CA ARG A 170 13.62 -0.21 -2.01
C ARG A 170 14.76 -0.50 -2.98
N LYS A 171 15.96 0.02 -2.66
CA LYS A 171 17.18 -0.31 -3.39
C LYS A 171 17.72 -1.67 -2.97
N ARG A 172 18.48 -2.32 -3.84
CA ARG A 172 19.23 -3.53 -3.51
C ARG A 172 20.17 -3.24 -2.34
N GLY A 173 20.18 -4.12 -1.34
CA GLY A 173 20.96 -3.94 -0.11
C GLY A 173 20.28 -3.08 0.97
N ASP A 174 19.17 -2.40 0.67
CA ASP A 174 18.37 -1.75 1.71
C ASP A 174 17.68 -2.80 2.57
N SER A 175 17.88 -2.75 3.89
CA SER A 175 16.99 -3.43 4.85
C SER A 175 15.73 -2.60 5.07
N PHE A 176 14.58 -3.27 5.28
CA PHE A 176 13.35 -2.58 5.67
C PHE A 176 13.52 -1.90 7.04
N SER A 177 12.92 -0.71 7.16
CA SER A 177 12.89 0.12 8.36
C SER A 177 11.56 0.86 8.41
N GLU A 178 10.84 0.73 9.53
CA GLU A 178 9.55 1.39 9.78
C GLU A 178 9.68 2.93 9.75
N ILE A 179 10.83 3.44 10.19
CA ILE A 179 11.10 4.88 10.22
C ILE A 179 11.78 5.40 8.95
N GLY A 180 12.22 4.52 8.04
CA GLY A 180 12.94 4.90 6.82
C GLY A 180 12.19 5.90 5.94
N GLY A 181 10.85 5.80 5.91
CA GLY A 181 9.99 6.72 5.16
C GLY A 181 9.98 8.15 5.70
N PHE A 182 10.33 8.41 6.96
CA PHE A 182 10.52 9.78 7.47
C PHE A 182 11.81 10.41 6.95
N PHE A 183 12.77 9.59 6.54
CA PHE A 183 14.12 10.02 6.25
C PHE A 183 14.52 9.90 4.79
N LYS A 184 13.58 10.02 3.84
CA LYS A 184 13.87 9.90 2.39
C LYS A 184 14.53 8.57 2.00
N GLN A 185 14.42 7.52 2.80
CA GLN A 185 15.12 6.26 2.53
C GLN A 185 14.66 5.64 1.21
N TYR A 186 13.33 5.65 1.02
CA TYR A 186 12.65 5.00 -0.09
C TYR A 186 12.02 6.02 -1.04
N GLU A 187 12.11 5.72 -2.33
CA GLU A 187 11.30 6.37 -3.35
C GLU A 187 9.87 5.80 -3.33
N LEU A 188 8.90 6.57 -3.83
CA LEU A 188 7.49 6.19 -3.88
C LEU A 188 7.21 5.44 -5.20
N SER A 189 6.48 4.33 -5.13
CA SER A 189 6.02 3.60 -6.31
C SER A 189 4.53 3.32 -6.24
N VAL A 190 3.86 3.30 -7.38
CA VAL A 190 2.54 2.69 -7.55
C VAL A 190 2.72 1.43 -8.38
N ILE A 191 2.20 0.32 -7.89
CA ILE A 191 2.28 -0.99 -8.54
C ILE A 191 0.85 -1.47 -8.77
N ALA A 192 0.51 -1.78 -10.02
CA ALA A 192 -0.60 -2.65 -10.37
C ALA A 192 -0.15 -4.10 -10.33
N SER A 193 -0.99 -5.01 -9.84
CA SER A 193 -0.71 -6.44 -9.81
C SER A 193 -1.97 -7.30 -9.93
N SER A 194 -1.81 -8.60 -10.13
CA SER A 194 -2.87 -9.58 -9.83
C SER A 194 -3.14 -9.65 -8.32
N GLU A 195 -4.29 -10.22 -7.94
CA GLU A 195 -4.61 -10.53 -6.55
C GLU A 195 -3.75 -11.68 -6.03
N GLU A 196 -3.49 -12.67 -6.87
CA GLU A 196 -2.64 -13.83 -6.60
C GLU A 196 -1.18 -13.43 -6.34
N ASP A 197 -0.72 -12.31 -6.90
CA ASP A 197 0.59 -11.74 -6.57
C ASP A 197 0.52 -10.97 -5.24
N SER A 198 -0.27 -9.89 -5.17
CA SER A 198 -0.17 -8.96 -4.04
C SER A 198 -0.92 -9.43 -2.80
N LEU A 199 -2.08 -10.08 -2.91
CA LEU A 199 -2.86 -10.48 -1.75
C LEU A 199 -2.38 -11.83 -1.21
N ARG A 200 -2.20 -12.82 -2.09
CA ARG A 200 -1.77 -14.17 -1.68
C ARG A 200 -0.39 -14.21 -1.05
N VAL A 201 0.58 -13.43 -1.54
CA VAL A 201 1.93 -13.40 -0.93
C VAL A 201 1.86 -12.97 0.53
N ARG A 202 0.92 -12.09 0.88
CA ARG A 202 0.77 -11.56 2.25
C ARG A 202 0.25 -12.65 3.19
N THR A 203 -0.82 -13.34 2.81
CA THR A 203 -1.45 -14.38 3.63
C THR A 203 -0.71 -15.71 3.64
N ASN A 204 -0.27 -16.18 2.46
CA ASN A 204 0.23 -17.56 2.26
C ASN A 204 1.75 -17.66 2.37
N VAL A 205 2.49 -16.57 2.11
CA VAL A 205 3.97 -16.57 2.16
C VAL A 205 4.52 -15.75 3.34
N ARG A 206 3.91 -14.60 3.64
CA ARG A 206 4.39 -13.71 4.71
C ARG A 206 3.72 -13.98 6.06
N GLY A 207 2.60 -14.70 6.08
CA GLY A 207 1.87 -15.04 7.30
C GLY A 207 1.08 -13.87 7.88
N GLU A 208 0.79 -12.85 7.07
CA GLU A 208 0.02 -11.66 7.43
C GLU A 208 -1.48 -11.99 7.49
N ASP A 209 -2.25 -11.17 8.20
CA ASP A 209 -3.71 -11.25 8.20
C ASP A 209 -4.32 -10.35 7.13
N GLY A 210 -5.03 -10.96 6.19
CA GLY A 210 -5.68 -10.30 5.07
C GLY A 210 -7.16 -10.04 5.31
N TYR A 211 -7.60 -8.82 5.02
CA TYR A 211 -8.99 -8.39 5.05
C TYR A 211 -9.38 -7.74 3.72
N LEU A 212 -10.63 -7.92 3.31
CA LEU A 212 -11.18 -7.38 2.07
C LEU A 212 -12.54 -6.74 2.36
N TYR A 213 -12.78 -5.54 1.82
CA TYR A 213 -13.99 -4.76 2.05
C TYR A 213 -14.53 -4.19 0.74
N ARG A 214 -15.79 -4.49 0.39
CA ARG A 214 -16.47 -3.88 -0.76
C ARG A 214 -16.79 -2.42 -0.48
N ILE A 215 -16.31 -1.54 -1.35
CA ILE A 215 -16.65 -0.12 -1.31
C ILE A 215 -17.84 0.14 -2.24
N HIS A 216 -18.93 0.62 -1.66
CA HIS A 216 -20.09 1.08 -2.40
C HIS A 216 -19.89 2.54 -2.77
N MET A 217 -19.76 2.79 -4.07
CA MET A 217 -19.60 4.13 -4.62
C MET A 217 -20.25 4.21 -6.02
N PRO A 218 -20.63 5.41 -6.47
CA PRO A 218 -21.13 5.59 -7.83
C PRO A 218 -20.13 5.08 -8.88
N PRO A 219 -20.57 4.44 -9.97
CA PRO A 219 -19.67 3.91 -11.01
C PRO A 219 -18.70 4.94 -11.57
N ASP A 220 -19.13 6.18 -11.78
CA ASP A 220 -18.26 7.25 -12.27
C ASP A 220 -17.15 7.62 -11.27
N ASN A 221 -17.43 7.51 -9.97
CA ASN A 221 -16.42 7.71 -8.93
C ASN A 221 -15.41 6.55 -8.90
N ALA A 222 -15.86 5.32 -9.12
CA ALA A 222 -14.99 4.15 -9.24
C ALA A 222 -14.04 4.28 -10.44
N ARG A 223 -14.57 4.66 -11.61
CA ARG A 223 -13.77 4.92 -12.83
C ARG A 223 -12.78 6.05 -12.61
N SER A 224 -13.22 7.15 -11.98
CA SER A 224 -12.35 8.28 -11.65
C SER A 224 -11.22 7.88 -10.69
N LEU A 225 -11.50 6.99 -9.73
CA LEU A 225 -10.50 6.50 -8.79
C LEU A 225 -9.47 5.61 -9.48
N PHE A 226 -9.91 4.71 -10.36
CA PHE A 226 -9.02 3.90 -11.19
C PHE A 226 -8.09 4.78 -12.03
N LEU A 227 -8.64 5.77 -12.74
CA LEU A 227 -7.85 6.73 -13.52
C LEU A 227 -6.91 7.56 -12.63
N ALA A 228 -7.29 7.90 -11.41
CA ALA A 228 -6.41 8.61 -10.48
C ALA A 228 -5.17 7.78 -10.10
N TYR A 229 -5.31 6.45 -9.96
CA TYR A 229 -4.17 5.55 -9.75
C TYR A 229 -3.24 5.52 -10.97
N VAL A 230 -3.80 5.38 -12.18
CA VAL A 230 -3.01 5.37 -13.43
C VAL A 230 -2.25 6.68 -13.61
N ASN A 231 -2.93 7.81 -13.41
CA ASN A 231 -2.31 9.13 -13.48
C ASN A 231 -1.22 9.32 -12.41
N THR A 232 -1.43 8.82 -11.19
CA THR A 232 -0.42 8.88 -10.13
C THR A 232 0.80 8.02 -10.49
N ALA A 233 0.59 6.85 -11.08
CA ALA A 233 1.67 5.97 -11.54
C ALA A 233 2.50 6.64 -12.66
N ASN A 234 1.83 7.24 -13.65
CA ASN A 234 2.47 8.02 -14.72
C ASN A 234 3.28 9.20 -14.15
N GLN A 235 2.70 9.98 -13.23
CA GLN A 235 3.39 11.10 -12.58
C GLN A 235 4.65 10.65 -11.83
N LEU A 236 4.63 9.49 -11.17
CA LEU A 236 5.79 8.96 -10.45
C LEU A 236 6.87 8.40 -11.38
N ARG A 237 6.49 7.91 -12.57
CA ARG A 237 7.42 7.51 -13.62
C ARG A 237 8.17 8.72 -14.18
N ASP A 238 7.48 9.84 -14.38
CA ASP A 238 8.08 11.05 -14.96
C ASP A 238 8.81 11.89 -13.91
N THR A 239 8.20 12.06 -12.74
CA THR A 239 8.72 12.87 -11.64
C THR A 239 8.83 12.02 -10.37
N PRO A 240 10.02 11.44 -10.09
CA PRO A 240 10.20 10.60 -8.92
C PRO A 240 10.00 11.40 -7.63
N ARG A 241 9.40 10.77 -6.63
CA ARG A 241 9.16 11.36 -5.30
C ARG A 241 9.64 10.40 -4.22
N PHE A 242 9.98 10.94 -3.05
CA PHE A 242 10.21 10.11 -1.88
C PHE A 242 8.87 9.62 -1.31
N TYR A 243 8.85 8.37 -0.86
CA TYR A 243 7.81 7.90 0.05
C TYR A 243 7.93 8.67 1.36
N HIS A 244 6.79 9.02 1.97
CA HIS A 244 6.79 9.67 3.27
C HIS A 244 5.74 9.06 4.19
N THR A 245 6.19 8.53 5.34
CA THR A 245 5.35 7.77 6.28
C THR A 245 4.10 8.53 6.73
N LEU A 246 4.11 9.86 6.77
CA LEU A 246 2.93 10.66 7.18
C LEU A 246 2.11 11.28 6.05
N THR A 247 2.69 11.49 4.86
CA THR A 247 2.09 12.39 3.86
C THR A 247 2.02 11.82 2.46
N ALA A 248 2.77 10.74 2.20
CA ALA A 248 2.82 10.07 0.91
C ALA A 248 3.06 8.57 1.15
N ASN A 249 2.01 7.90 1.64
CA ASN A 249 1.98 6.49 2.00
C ASN A 249 0.76 5.78 1.38
N CYS A 250 0.61 4.49 1.66
CA CYS A 250 -0.46 3.64 1.12
C CYS A 250 -1.88 4.00 1.53
N THR A 251 -2.07 4.85 2.54
CA THR A 251 -3.40 5.31 2.94
C THR A 251 -3.63 6.75 2.49
N THR A 252 -2.71 7.65 2.83
CA THR A 252 -2.80 9.08 2.52
C THR A 252 -2.90 9.37 1.03
N ILE A 253 -2.18 8.66 0.17
CA ILE A 253 -2.28 8.85 -1.29
C ILE A 253 -3.67 8.43 -1.79
N VAL A 254 -4.20 7.30 -1.29
CA VAL A 254 -5.53 6.81 -1.65
C VAL A 254 -6.61 7.80 -1.25
N PHE A 255 -6.55 8.32 -0.03
CA PHE A 255 -7.48 9.35 0.43
C PHE A 255 -7.32 10.68 -0.30
N GLN A 256 -6.10 11.08 -0.67
CA GLN A 256 -5.88 12.26 -1.50
C GLN A 256 -6.54 12.11 -2.88
N MET A 257 -6.52 10.91 -3.48
CA MET A 257 -7.23 10.63 -4.74
C MET A 257 -8.74 10.64 -4.50
N ALA A 258 -9.24 9.87 -3.53
CA ALA A 258 -10.66 9.77 -3.23
C ALA A 258 -11.31 11.13 -2.90
N ARG A 259 -10.64 11.99 -2.14
CA ARG A 259 -11.17 13.32 -1.76
C ARG A 259 -11.30 14.29 -2.94
N ARG A 260 -10.55 14.08 -4.03
CA ARG A 260 -10.72 14.86 -5.28
C ARG A 260 -11.95 14.42 -6.07
N ILE A 261 -12.45 13.22 -5.80
CA ILE A 261 -13.55 12.57 -6.52
C ILE A 261 -14.85 12.69 -5.72
N VAL A 262 -14.79 12.52 -4.40
CA VAL A 262 -15.92 12.57 -3.48
C VAL A 262 -15.87 13.88 -2.69
N PRO A 263 -16.72 14.87 -3.02
CA PRO A 263 -16.80 16.12 -2.28
C PRO A 263 -17.13 15.86 -0.81
N GLY A 264 -16.47 16.57 0.10
CA GLY A 264 -16.77 16.52 1.53
C GLY A 264 -16.21 15.32 2.30
N LEU A 265 -15.40 14.45 1.67
CA LEU A 265 -14.75 13.34 2.37
C LEU A 265 -13.90 13.85 3.55
N PRO A 266 -14.23 13.51 4.82
CA PRO A 266 -13.59 14.10 5.99
C PRO A 266 -12.12 13.69 6.13
N LEU A 267 -11.34 14.53 6.80
CA LEU A 267 -10.01 14.15 7.27
C LEU A 267 -10.16 13.47 8.62
N ASP A 268 -9.49 12.33 8.79
CA ASP A 268 -9.56 11.54 10.01
C ASP A 268 -8.17 11.00 10.38
N TYR A 269 -7.87 10.94 11.67
CA TYR A 269 -6.58 10.43 12.16
C TYR A 269 -6.35 8.96 11.78
N ARG A 270 -7.43 8.18 11.56
CA ARG A 270 -7.39 6.78 11.10
C ARG A 270 -6.81 6.63 9.69
N GLN A 271 -6.67 7.74 8.95
CA GLN A 271 -5.91 7.76 7.69
C GLN A 271 -4.39 7.70 7.90
N LEU A 272 -3.91 8.05 9.10
CA LEU A 272 -2.52 7.86 9.51
C LEU A 272 -2.32 6.53 10.26
N VAL A 273 -3.37 6.08 10.95
CA VAL A 273 -3.39 4.84 11.73
C VAL A 273 -4.24 3.80 10.99
N SER A 274 -3.69 3.33 9.87
CA SER A 274 -4.41 2.56 8.84
C SER A 274 -5.08 1.28 9.34
N GLY A 275 -4.68 0.76 10.50
CA GLY A 275 -5.32 -0.40 11.12
C GLY A 275 -6.78 -0.19 11.54
N TYR A 276 -7.23 1.06 11.63
CA TYR A 276 -8.61 1.46 11.96
C TYR A 276 -9.41 2.00 10.76
N LEU A 277 -8.92 1.74 9.54
CA LEU A 277 -9.64 2.08 8.31
C LEU A 277 -11.02 1.42 8.19
N PRO A 278 -11.25 0.17 8.60
CA PRO A 278 -12.57 -0.45 8.47
C PRO A 278 -13.65 0.33 9.23
N GLU A 279 -13.35 0.78 10.45
CA GLU A 279 -14.28 1.57 11.27
C GLU A 279 -14.56 2.94 10.62
N TYR A 280 -13.54 3.57 10.04
CA TYR A 280 -13.70 4.82 9.30
C TYR A 280 -14.56 4.65 8.03
N LEU A 281 -14.32 3.60 7.25
CA LEU A 281 -15.11 3.29 6.05
C LEU A 281 -16.56 2.96 6.40
N TYR A 282 -16.80 2.31 7.54
CA TYR A 282 -18.15 2.06 8.04
C TYR A 282 -18.87 3.37 8.41
N GLU A 283 -18.20 4.29 9.11
CA GLU A 283 -18.77 5.61 9.44
C GLU A 283 -19.07 6.47 8.22
N LEU A 284 -18.31 6.31 7.13
CA LEU A 284 -18.59 6.93 5.84
C LEU A 284 -19.79 6.30 5.11
N GLN A 285 -20.38 5.23 5.65
CA GLN A 285 -21.49 4.49 5.07
C GLN A 285 -21.20 3.92 3.66
N VAL A 286 -19.92 3.66 3.35
CA VAL A 286 -19.50 3.05 2.08
C VAL A 286 -19.41 1.52 2.14
N LEU A 287 -19.65 0.92 3.31
CA LEU A 287 -19.73 -0.53 3.50
C LEU A 287 -21.22 -0.94 3.66
N GLN A 288 -21.68 -1.97 2.95
CA GLN A 288 -23.06 -2.50 3.05
C GLN A 288 -23.10 -4.03 3.31
N GLY A 289 -24.15 -4.49 4.03
CA GLY A 289 -24.35 -5.91 4.36
C GLY A 289 -23.90 -6.41 5.74
N ALA A 290 -23.54 -5.53 6.68
CA ALA A 290 -23.31 -5.90 8.09
C ALA A 290 -23.82 -4.82 9.05
N ASP A 291 -24.17 -5.23 10.27
CA ASP A 291 -24.84 -4.39 11.28
C ASP A 291 -23.89 -3.43 12.00
N ASN A 292 -22.58 -3.72 11.99
CA ASN A 292 -21.54 -2.92 12.63
C ASN A 292 -20.15 -3.21 12.06
N ALA A 293 -19.19 -2.33 12.37
CA ALA A 293 -17.81 -2.41 11.88
C ALA A 293 -17.07 -3.68 12.34
N SER A 294 -17.35 -4.21 13.54
CA SER A 294 -16.68 -5.42 14.02
C SER A 294 -17.13 -6.67 13.24
N GLN A 295 -18.40 -6.72 12.84
CA GLN A 295 -18.92 -7.77 11.96
C GLN A 295 -18.27 -7.71 10.57
N TYR A 296 -18.12 -6.52 9.97
CA TYR A 296 -17.33 -6.38 8.72
C TYR A 296 -15.91 -6.87 8.91
N ARG A 297 -15.26 -6.54 10.02
CA ARG A 297 -13.89 -6.96 10.27
C ARG A 297 -13.78 -8.49 10.36
N GLN A 298 -14.74 -9.14 11.03
CA GLN A 298 -14.78 -10.59 11.12
C GLN A 298 -15.00 -11.24 9.75
N LEU A 299 -16.04 -10.82 9.02
CA LEU A 299 -16.43 -11.44 7.75
C LEU A 299 -15.47 -11.10 6.60
N GLY A 300 -14.94 -9.87 6.60
CA GLY A 300 -13.95 -9.40 5.64
C GLY A 300 -12.59 -10.07 5.79
N ARG A 301 -12.29 -10.73 6.91
CA ARG A 301 -11.04 -11.48 7.06
C ARG A 301 -11.05 -12.69 6.12
N TYR A 302 -10.15 -12.67 5.13
CA TYR A 302 -10.06 -13.71 4.11
C TYR A 302 -8.88 -14.66 4.31
N THR A 303 -8.02 -14.42 5.30
CA THR A 303 -6.76 -15.18 5.51
C THR A 303 -6.92 -16.70 5.40
N ASP A 304 -7.93 -17.27 6.06
CA ASP A 304 -8.10 -18.72 6.11
C ASP A 304 -8.60 -19.27 4.75
N ARG A 305 -9.48 -18.52 4.07
CA ARG A 305 -9.95 -18.84 2.71
C ARG A 305 -8.82 -18.77 1.69
N ALA A 306 -7.99 -17.73 1.76
CA ALA A 306 -6.78 -17.61 0.94
C ALA A 306 -5.81 -18.78 1.14
N ARG A 307 -5.63 -19.24 2.39
CA ARG A 307 -4.75 -20.38 2.71
C ARG A 307 -5.30 -21.72 2.25
N ALA A 308 -6.62 -21.86 2.14
CA ALA A 308 -7.26 -23.06 1.62
C ALA A 308 -7.09 -23.23 0.09
N THR A 309 -6.69 -22.18 -0.63
CA THR A 309 -6.49 -22.23 -2.08
C THR A 309 -5.16 -22.87 -2.49
N GLN A 310 -5.21 -23.72 -3.51
CA GLN A 310 -4.03 -24.33 -4.13
C GLN A 310 -3.14 -23.27 -4.81
N THR A 311 -1.86 -23.57 -4.93
CA THR A 311 -0.88 -22.70 -5.61
C THR A 311 -1.00 -22.83 -7.13
N GLN A 312 -0.72 -21.76 -7.88
CA GLN A 312 -0.63 -21.82 -9.36
C GLN A 312 0.32 -22.93 -9.86
N THR A 313 1.34 -23.29 -9.09
CA THR A 313 2.28 -24.39 -9.36
C THR A 313 1.67 -25.79 -9.17
N GLU A 314 0.56 -25.90 -8.43
CA GLU A 314 -0.11 -27.18 -8.10
C GLU A 314 -1.29 -27.46 -9.05
N LEU A 315 -1.72 -26.49 -9.85
CA LEU A 315 -2.70 -26.69 -10.91
C LEU A 315 -2.02 -27.43 -12.08
N PRO A 316 -2.52 -28.61 -12.50
CA PRO A 316 -1.97 -29.28 -13.67
C PRO A 316 -2.10 -28.35 -14.88
N ALA A 317 -1.01 -28.22 -15.65
CA ALA A 317 -1.03 -27.48 -16.90
C ALA A 317 -2.16 -28.02 -17.78
N GLN A 318 -3.18 -27.20 -18.08
CA GLN A 318 -4.21 -27.60 -19.03
C GLN A 318 -3.52 -27.82 -20.39
N PRO A 319 -3.56 -29.03 -20.97
CA PRO A 319 -3.05 -29.23 -22.31
C PRO A 319 -3.88 -28.40 -23.28
N ALA A 320 -3.20 -27.67 -24.17
CA ALA A 320 -3.82 -27.02 -25.30
C ALA A 320 -4.68 -28.04 -26.05
N ALA A 321 -5.99 -27.80 -26.08
CA ALA A 321 -6.96 -28.70 -26.65
C ALA A 321 -6.71 -28.89 -28.16
N LEU A 322 -6.35 -30.12 -28.53
CA LEU A 322 -6.63 -30.70 -29.84
C LEU A 322 -7.57 -31.89 -29.63
N SER A 323 -8.46 -32.07 -30.60
CA SER A 323 -9.79 -32.67 -30.51
C SER A 323 -9.90 -34.18 -30.27
N SER A 324 -11.13 -34.56 -29.87
CA SER A 324 -11.85 -35.87 -29.99
C SER A 324 -11.31 -37.01 -29.10
N THR A 325 -12.10 -37.72 -28.30
CA THR A 325 -13.43 -38.32 -28.55
C THR A 325 -14.09 -38.68 -27.20
N GLU A 326 -15.41 -38.81 -27.20
CA GLU A 326 -16.35 -39.08 -26.10
C GLU A 326 -15.96 -40.20 -25.10
N SER A 327 -16.20 -39.95 -23.81
CA SER A 327 -16.76 -40.94 -22.88
C SER A 327 -17.34 -40.22 -21.65
N SER A 328 -18.63 -40.44 -21.44
CA SER A 328 -19.47 -39.87 -20.40
C SER A 328 -19.23 -40.52 -19.03
N THR A 329 -18.72 -39.73 -18.10
CA THR A 329 -18.96 -39.85 -16.66
C THR A 329 -19.14 -38.45 -16.09
N GLU A 330 -20.38 -38.08 -15.77
CA GLU A 330 -20.70 -36.91 -14.94
C GLU A 330 -20.13 -37.12 -13.54
N SER A 331 -18.84 -36.85 -13.39
CA SER A 331 -18.29 -36.32 -12.16
C SER A 331 -18.54 -34.82 -12.22
N THR A 332 -19.41 -34.29 -11.37
CA THR A 332 -19.40 -32.86 -11.00
C THR A 332 -18.07 -32.58 -10.32
N THR A 333 -17.02 -32.44 -11.12
CA THR A 333 -15.78 -31.82 -10.71
C THR A 333 -16.10 -30.33 -10.69
N GLU A 334 -16.56 -29.84 -9.54
CA GLU A 334 -16.56 -28.40 -9.29
C GLU A 334 -15.16 -27.90 -9.65
N SER A 335 -15.10 -26.96 -10.61
CA SER A 335 -13.83 -26.35 -10.96
C SER A 335 -13.23 -25.75 -9.70
N PRO A 336 -11.92 -25.95 -9.43
CA PRO A 336 -11.33 -25.47 -8.19
C PRO A 336 -11.55 -23.97 -8.07
N THR A 337 -12.16 -23.54 -6.96
CA THR A 337 -12.43 -22.14 -6.64
C THR A 337 -11.14 -21.33 -6.81
N THR A 338 -11.19 -20.28 -7.63
CA THR A 338 -10.02 -19.44 -7.85
C THR A 338 -9.65 -18.69 -6.57
N PHE A 339 -8.40 -18.22 -6.45
CA PHE A 339 -7.99 -17.42 -5.30
C PHE A 339 -8.88 -16.17 -5.15
N SER A 340 -9.11 -15.46 -6.26
CA SER A 340 -9.95 -14.27 -6.31
C SER A 340 -11.41 -14.53 -5.89
N GLN A 341 -11.98 -15.72 -6.19
CA GLN A 341 -13.29 -16.15 -5.68
C GLN A 341 -13.22 -16.46 -4.17
N ALA A 342 -12.25 -17.26 -3.74
CA ALA A 342 -12.15 -17.73 -2.37
C ALA A 342 -12.02 -16.57 -1.36
N ILE A 343 -11.25 -15.53 -1.69
CA ILE A 343 -11.10 -14.39 -0.76
C ILE A 343 -12.39 -13.58 -0.58
N ARG A 344 -13.32 -13.67 -1.53
CA ARG A 344 -14.59 -12.92 -1.54
C ARG A 344 -15.76 -13.68 -0.92
N GLU A 345 -15.66 -15.00 -0.80
CA GLU A 345 -16.70 -15.83 -0.21
C GLU A 345 -17.08 -15.36 1.21
N GLY A 346 -18.38 -15.13 1.44
CA GLY A 346 -18.91 -14.69 2.73
C GLY A 346 -18.59 -13.24 3.13
N VAL A 347 -17.98 -12.45 2.25
CA VAL A 347 -17.72 -11.02 2.52
C VAL A 347 -18.99 -10.20 2.22
N PRO A 348 -19.48 -9.38 3.16
CA PRO A 348 -20.66 -8.54 2.94
C PRO A 348 -20.53 -7.60 1.74
N GLY A 349 -21.62 -7.48 0.97
CA GLY A 349 -21.66 -6.65 -0.24
C GLY A 349 -20.97 -7.28 -1.47
N LEU A 350 -20.44 -8.49 -1.36
CA LEU A 350 -19.87 -9.26 -2.48
C LEU A 350 -20.83 -10.33 -3.04
N GLU A 351 -22.07 -10.40 -2.57
CA GLU A 351 -23.11 -11.30 -3.10
C GLU A 351 -23.36 -11.03 -4.60
N PRO A 352 -23.52 -12.07 -5.44
CA PRO A 352 -23.91 -11.89 -6.84
C PRO A 352 -25.23 -11.13 -6.94
N ALA A 353 -25.33 -10.17 -7.86
CA ALA A 353 -26.54 -9.36 -8.08
C ALA A 353 -27.84 -10.16 -8.29
N ALA A 354 -27.75 -11.49 -8.51
CA ALA A 354 -28.87 -12.40 -8.69
C ALA A 354 -29.74 -12.61 -7.42
N THR A 355 -29.23 -12.40 -6.20
CA THR A 355 -30.04 -12.61 -4.97
C THR A 355 -30.89 -11.41 -4.56
N ALA A 356 -30.60 -10.20 -5.10
CA ALA A 356 -31.37 -8.99 -4.78
C ALA A 356 -32.81 -9.01 -5.34
N HIS A 357 -33.08 -9.77 -6.41
CA HIS A 357 -34.43 -9.89 -6.97
C HIS A 357 -35.32 -10.92 -6.26
N THR A 358 -34.76 -11.83 -5.46
CA THR A 358 -35.54 -12.84 -4.74
C THR A 358 -36.09 -12.29 -3.42
N ALA A 359 -35.36 -11.40 -2.74
CA ALA A 359 -35.81 -10.78 -1.49
C ALA A 359 -37.02 -9.85 -1.67
N ALA A 360 -37.17 -9.20 -2.83
CA ALA A 360 -38.32 -8.34 -3.13
C ALA A 360 -39.61 -9.11 -3.49
N ARG A 361 -39.53 -10.41 -3.78
CA ARG A 361 -40.69 -11.24 -4.15
C ARG A 361 -41.32 -12.01 -2.99
N VAL A 362 -40.60 -12.16 -1.87
CA VAL A 362 -41.10 -12.90 -0.70
C VAL A 362 -41.97 -12.01 0.20
N THR A 363 -41.83 -10.68 0.14
CA THR A 363 -42.64 -9.75 0.95
C THR A 363 -43.99 -9.38 0.35
N SER A 364 -44.30 -9.75 -0.91
CA SER A 364 -45.57 -9.40 -1.56
C SER A 364 -46.66 -10.48 -1.49
N ASN A 365 -46.41 -11.65 -0.88
CA ASN A 365 -47.37 -12.76 -0.81
C ASN A 365 -47.91 -13.05 0.60
N ALA A 366 -47.62 -12.21 1.59
CA ALA A 366 -48.22 -12.26 2.92
C ALA A 366 -49.25 -11.14 3.10
N THR A 367 -50.26 -11.09 2.23
CA THR A 367 -51.53 -10.37 2.48
C THR A 367 -52.56 -10.81 1.44
N ARG A 368 -53.23 -11.93 1.70
CA ARG A 368 -54.64 -12.13 1.31
C ARG A 368 -55.27 -13.20 2.16
#